data_AF-A0A9E3DDL1-F1
#
_entry.id   AF-A0A9E3DDL1-F1
#
_cell.length_a   1.000
_cell.length_b   1.000
_cell.length_c   1.000
_cell.angle_alpha   90.00
_cell.angle_beta   90.00
_cell.angle_gamma   90.00
#
_symmetry.space_group_name_H-M   'P 1'
#
loop_
_entity.id
_entity.type
_entity.pdbx_description
1 polymer ?
#
loop_
_entity_poly.entity_id
_entity_poly.type
_entity_poly.pdbx_seq_one_letter_code
_entity_poly.pdbx_strand_id
1 'polypeptide(L)'
;AKREAERLRARGEFAEVLNAYMEEPPLIADWDKLTGVPNVIVVPFFISDGLHSFEDIPRLLGIPFSLGGSRSGNGNPHHLRGRHLFYANAIGTDVRFADVIVEQALNASSIAHGS
;
A
#
# COMPACT_ATOMS: atom_id res chain seq x y z
N ALA A 1 4.82 9.61 7.92
CA ALA A 1 4.73 8.14 8.05
C ALA A 1 4.44 7.72 9.50
N LYS A 2 5.41 7.70 10.42
CA LYS A 2 5.24 7.08 11.75
C LYS A 2 4.03 7.56 12.56
N ARG A 3 3.84 8.89 12.70
CA ARG A 3 2.69 9.50 13.41
C ARG A 3 1.35 9.09 12.80
N GLU A 4 1.28 9.00 11.48
CA GLU A 4 0.03 8.66 10.81
C GLU A 4 -0.28 7.17 10.88
N ALA A 5 0.74 6.31 10.84
CA ALA A 5 0.58 4.88 11.14
C ALA A 5 0.07 4.66 12.57
N GLU A 6 0.55 5.44 13.55
CA GLU A 6 0.04 5.42 14.93
C GLU A 6 -1.43 5.84 15.01
N ARG A 7 -1.85 6.87 14.26
CA ARG A 7 -3.26 7.27 14.17
C ARG A 7 -4.16 6.17 13.60
N LEU A 8 -3.71 5.48 12.55
CA LEU A 8 -4.44 4.34 11.98
C LEU A 8 -4.54 3.17 12.96
N ARG A 9 -3.45 2.84 13.67
CA ARG A 9 -3.49 1.82 14.73
C ARG A 9 -4.50 2.17 15.81
N ALA A 10 -4.55 3.43 16.23
CA ALA A 10 -5.47 3.89 17.27
C ALA A 10 -6.95 3.78 16.86
N ARG A 11 -7.27 3.75 15.55
CA ARG A 11 -8.64 3.55 15.07
C ARG A 11 -9.12 2.10 15.19
N GLY A 12 -8.22 1.13 15.23
CA GLY A 12 -8.57 -0.30 15.38
C GLY A 12 -9.28 -0.92 14.17
N GLU A 13 -9.27 -0.24 13.01
CA GLU A 13 -9.95 -0.69 11.78
C GLU A 13 -9.14 -1.71 10.97
N PHE A 14 -7.85 -1.85 11.27
CA PHE A 14 -6.93 -2.78 10.60
C PHE A 14 -6.38 -3.78 11.61
N ALA A 15 -6.23 -5.04 11.19
CA ALA A 15 -5.61 -6.08 12.01
C ALA A 15 -4.18 -5.69 12.42
N GLU A 16 -3.42 -5.13 11.48
CA GLU A 16 -2.05 -4.69 11.68
C GLU A 16 -1.78 -3.44 10.84
N VAL A 17 -0.93 -2.54 11.36
CA VAL A 17 -0.39 -1.41 10.60
C VAL A 17 1.10 -1.41 10.81
N LEU A 18 1.87 -1.36 9.72
CA LEU A 18 3.32 -1.47 9.73
C LEU A 18 3.91 -0.31 8.94
N ASN A 19 5.07 0.19 9.38
CA ASN A 19 5.91 1.02 8.52
C ASN A 19 6.90 0.09 7.84
N ALA A 20 7.16 0.30 6.56
CA ALA A 20 8.20 -0.39 5.81
C ALA A 20 8.88 0.61 4.86
N TYR A 21 10.16 0.39 4.59
CA TYR A 21 11.03 1.33 3.87
C TYR A 21 11.72 0.65 2.69
N MET A 22 12.22 1.44 1.73
CA MET A 22 12.88 0.89 0.55
C MET A 22 14.31 0.46 0.83
N GLU A 23 15.05 1.24 1.62
CA GLU A 23 16.50 1.09 1.79
C GLU A 23 16.91 0.57 3.17
N GLU A 24 16.05 0.68 4.18
CA GLU A 24 16.35 0.27 5.55
C GLU A 24 15.29 -0.70 6.14
N PRO A 25 15.69 -1.63 7.02
CA PRO A 25 14.74 -2.51 7.70
C PRO A 25 13.76 -1.73 8.60
N PRO A 26 12.48 -2.14 8.68
CA PRO A 26 11.83 -3.23 7.92
C PRO A 26 11.66 -2.90 6.43
N LEU A 27 12.15 -3.78 5.55
CA LEU A 27 12.17 -3.56 4.10
C LEU A 27 10.81 -3.88 3.47
N ILE A 28 10.35 -3.00 2.57
CA ILE A 28 9.10 -3.21 1.82
C ILE A 28 9.16 -4.42 0.89
N ALA A 29 10.34 -4.77 0.40
CA ALA A 29 10.56 -5.98 -0.40
C ALA A 29 10.23 -7.27 0.36
N ASP A 30 10.32 -7.24 1.69
CA ASP A 30 10.04 -8.35 2.61
C ASP A 30 8.65 -8.25 3.25
N TRP A 31 7.71 -7.48 2.66
CA TRP A 31 6.36 -7.26 3.21
C TRP A 31 5.65 -8.55 3.62
N ASP A 32 5.92 -9.64 2.90
CA ASP A 32 5.30 -10.93 3.15
C ASP A 32 5.80 -11.63 4.41
N LYS A 33 6.99 -11.27 4.88
CA LYS A 33 7.56 -11.72 6.16
C LYS A 33 7.15 -10.81 7.32
N LEU A 34 6.76 -9.57 7.01
CA LEU A 34 6.38 -8.58 8.03
C LEU A 34 4.96 -8.82 8.59
N THR A 35 4.08 -9.45 7.81
CA THR A 35 2.71 -9.76 8.22
C THR A 35 2.25 -11.08 7.63
N GLY A 36 1.38 -11.81 8.34
CA GLY A 36 0.70 -13.02 7.86
C GLY A 36 -0.71 -12.78 7.31
N VAL A 37 -1.20 -11.54 7.35
CA VAL A 37 -2.59 -11.20 6.98
C VAL A 37 -2.82 -11.45 5.47
N PRO A 38 -3.97 -12.04 5.07
CA PRO A 38 -4.24 -12.41 3.68
C PRO A 38 -4.50 -11.23 2.73
N ASN A 39 -4.97 -10.10 3.26
CA ASN A 39 -5.23 -8.86 2.52
C ASN A 39 -4.31 -7.77 3.03
N VAL A 40 -3.43 -7.25 2.18
CA VAL A 40 -2.42 -6.26 2.54
C VAL A 40 -2.62 -5.01 1.70
N ILE A 41 -2.67 -3.84 2.35
CA ILE A 41 -2.77 -2.55 1.67
C ILE A 41 -1.44 -1.82 1.85
N VAL A 42 -0.81 -1.46 0.74
CA VAL A 42 0.42 -0.67 0.73
C VAL A 42 0.09 0.73 0.28
N VAL A 43 0.39 1.69 1.16
CA VAL A 43 0.15 3.11 0.92
C VAL A 43 1.48 3.84 0.87
N PRO A 44 1.94 4.29 -0.30
CA PRO A 44 3.16 5.06 -0.42
C PRO A 44 3.00 6.43 0.28
N PHE A 45 3.98 6.80 1.11
CA PHE A 45 4.02 8.09 1.81
C PHE A 45 5.23 8.90 1.33
N PHE A 46 5.02 9.80 0.37
CA PHE A 46 6.08 10.67 -0.17
C PHE A 46 5.70 12.14 -0.06
N ILE A 47 6.69 12.97 0.26
CA ILE A 47 6.54 14.43 0.36
C ILE A 47 6.86 15.11 -0.99
N SER A 48 7.47 14.40 -1.95
CA SER A 48 7.72 14.89 -3.30
C SER A 48 7.54 13.82 -4.39
N ASP A 49 7.09 14.26 -5.57
CA ASP A 49 6.92 13.49 -6.81
C ASP A 49 8.26 13.09 -7.44
N GLY A 50 9.15 12.45 -6.67
CA GLY A 50 10.32 11.80 -7.23
C GLY A 50 9.85 10.66 -8.14
N LEU A 51 10.02 10.81 -9.46
CA LEU A 51 9.63 9.86 -10.51
C LEU A 51 10.03 8.39 -10.18
N HIS A 52 11.10 8.21 -9.42
CA HIS A 52 11.66 6.92 -9.01
C HIS A 52 10.72 6.09 -8.12
N SER A 53 10.00 6.71 -7.19
CA SER A 53 9.21 5.98 -6.18
C SER A 53 8.04 5.18 -6.76
N PHE A 54 7.46 5.68 -7.86
CA PHE A 54 6.27 5.07 -8.48
C PHE A 54 6.59 3.81 -9.30
N GLU A 55 7.83 3.68 -9.78
CA GLU A 55 8.27 2.48 -10.51
C GLU A 55 8.97 1.50 -9.56
N ASP A 56 9.74 2.01 -8.60
CA ASP A 56 10.55 1.18 -7.72
C ASP A 56 9.70 0.41 -6.70
N ILE A 57 8.70 1.04 -6.07
CA ILE A 57 7.91 0.35 -5.05
C ILE A 57 7.09 -0.82 -5.63
N PRO A 58 6.31 -0.66 -6.71
CA PRO A 58 5.62 -1.80 -7.31
C PRO A 58 6.57 -2.94 -7.66
N ARG A 59 7.77 -2.62 -8.18
CA ARG A 59 8.80 -3.62 -8.45
C ARG A 59 9.29 -4.33 -7.19
N LEU A 60 9.58 -3.60 -6.11
CA LEU A 60 10.01 -4.16 -4.83
C LEU A 60 8.92 -5.06 -4.21
N LEU A 61 7.64 -4.70 -4.40
CA LEU A 61 6.51 -5.50 -3.94
C LEU A 61 6.32 -6.80 -4.75
N GLY A 62 6.88 -6.86 -5.97
CA GLY A 62 6.71 -7.96 -6.91
C GLY A 62 5.56 -7.76 -7.90
N ILE A 63 5.01 -6.55 -8.01
CA ILE A 63 3.98 -6.21 -9.00
C ILE A 63 4.64 -6.17 -10.39
N PRO A 64 4.16 -6.97 -11.37
CA PRO A 64 4.74 -6.98 -12.71
C PRO A 64 4.51 -5.63 -13.42
N PHE A 65 5.57 -5.10 -14.03
CA PHE A 65 5.50 -3.88 -14.82
C PHE A 65 4.80 -4.18 -16.16
N SER A 66 3.58 -3.69 -16.35
CA SER A 66 2.96 -3.71 -17.67
C SER A 66 3.49 -2.53 -18.49
N LEU A 67 4.04 -2.81 -19.67
CA LEU A 67 4.48 -1.81 -20.66
C LEU A 67 3.27 -0.98 -21.12
N GLY A 68 2.92 0.04 -20.36
CA GLY A 68 1.72 0.83 -20.62
C GLY A 68 1.25 1.64 -19.41
N GLY A 69 2.14 2.47 -18.86
CA GLY A 69 1.86 3.76 -18.21
C GLY A 69 0.55 3.99 -17.43
N SER A 70 -0.05 2.99 -16.79
CA SER A 70 -1.27 3.23 -16.02
C SER A 70 -0.90 3.83 -14.66
N ARG A 71 -0.99 5.16 -14.60
CA ARG A 71 -0.65 6.06 -13.48
C ARG A 71 -1.43 5.83 -12.17
N SER A 72 -2.23 4.77 -12.07
CA SER A 72 -3.06 4.45 -10.88
C SER A 72 -3.93 3.23 -11.19
N GLY A 73 -4.09 2.33 -10.23
CA GLY A 73 -5.35 1.63 -9.95
C GLY A 73 -5.83 0.46 -10.82
N ASN A 74 -5.34 0.24 -12.04
CA ASN A 74 -5.96 -0.73 -12.97
C ASN A 74 -5.63 -2.23 -12.72
N GLY A 75 -5.09 -2.60 -11.54
CA GLY A 75 -4.65 -3.98 -11.26
C GLY A 75 -4.88 -4.48 -9.83
N ASN A 76 -5.64 -3.75 -9.01
CA ASN A 76 -5.94 -4.17 -7.64
C ASN A 76 -7.12 -5.18 -7.61
N PRO A 77 -7.07 -6.24 -6.76
CA PRO A 77 -5.90 -6.69 -6.01
C PRO A 77 -4.86 -7.41 -6.88
N HIS A 78 -3.59 -7.25 -6.53
CA HIS A 78 -2.50 -8.07 -7.07
C HIS A 78 -2.38 -9.38 -6.27
N HIS A 79 -2.41 -10.52 -6.96
CA HIS A 79 -2.18 -11.83 -6.33
C HIS A 79 -0.69 -12.10 -6.25
N LEU A 80 -0.10 -11.87 -5.08
CA LEU A 80 1.35 -11.99 -4.84
C LEU A 80 1.59 -12.85 -3.61
N ARG A 81 2.53 -13.80 -3.73
CA ARG A 81 2.98 -14.63 -2.60
C ARG A 81 1.80 -15.29 -1.84
N GLY A 82 0.79 -15.74 -2.59
CA GLY A 82 -0.41 -16.41 -2.05
C GLY A 82 -1.43 -15.48 -1.38
N ARG A 83 -1.33 -14.17 -1.58
CA ARG A 83 -2.16 -13.15 -0.90
C ARG A 83 -2.61 -12.04 -1.83
N HIS A 84 -3.57 -11.25 -1.37
CA HIS A 84 -4.09 -10.08 -2.08
C HIS A 84 -3.35 -8.83 -1.59
N LEU A 85 -2.60 -8.21 -2.49
CA LEU A 85 -1.93 -6.94 -2.23
C LEU A 85 -2.63 -5.82 -3.00
N PHE A 86 -3.09 -4.82 -2.26
CA PHE A 86 -3.68 -3.61 -2.80
C PHE A 86 -2.63 -2.50 -2.75
N TYR A 87 -2.27 -1.97 -3.91
CA TYR A 87 -1.36 -0.84 -4.01
C TYR A 87 -2.18 0.44 -4.18
N ALA A 88 -2.16 1.28 -3.15
CA ALA A 88 -2.83 2.57 -3.15
C ALA A 88 -2.01 3.63 -3.91
N ASN A 89 -2.69 4.65 -4.40
CA ASN A 89 -2.00 5.83 -4.90
C ASN A 89 -1.25 6.52 -3.77
N ALA A 90 -0.09 7.10 -4.11
CA ALA A 90 0.67 7.90 -3.15
C ALA A 90 -0.22 9.01 -2.60
N ILE A 91 -0.31 9.07 -1.28
CA ILE A 91 -0.96 10.19 -0.61
C ILE A 91 0.15 11.23 -0.44
N GLY A 92 -0.06 12.43 -0.99
CA GLY A 92 0.83 13.56 -0.76
C GLY A 92 0.84 14.01 0.71
N THR A 93 1.15 15.27 0.97
CA THR A 93 1.14 15.84 2.35
C THR A 93 -0.26 16.12 2.91
N ASP A 94 -1.30 15.45 2.39
CA ASP A 94 -2.69 15.71 2.80
C ASP A 94 -2.91 15.39 4.29
N VAL A 95 -3.50 16.34 4.99
CA VAL A 95 -3.80 16.26 6.43
C VAL A 95 -4.81 15.15 6.76
N ARG A 96 -5.55 14.65 5.77
CA ARG A 96 -6.56 13.57 5.88
C ARG A 96 -6.02 12.18 5.56
N PHE A 97 -4.70 11.99 5.52
CA PHE A 97 -4.05 10.71 5.21
C PHE A 97 -4.73 9.47 5.82
N ALA A 98 -5.10 9.51 7.10
CA ALA A 98 -5.73 8.36 7.76
C ALA A 98 -7.13 8.05 7.18
N ASP A 99 -7.92 9.08 6.87
CA ASP A 99 -9.25 8.92 6.27
C ASP A 99 -9.15 8.40 4.83
N VAL A 100 -8.18 8.89 4.06
CA VAL A 100 -7.94 8.44 2.68
C VAL A 100 -7.52 6.96 2.65
N ILE A 101 -6.73 6.51 3.61
CA ILE A 101 -6.33 5.10 3.72
C ILE A 101 -7.52 4.21 4.04
N VAL A 102 -8.37 4.63 4.97
CA VAL A 102 -9.61 3.91 5.29
C VAL A 102 -10.50 3.85 4.07
N GLU A 103 -10.69 4.96 3.36
CA GLU A 103 -11.49 5.01 2.13
C GLU A 103 -10.92 4.06 1.05
N GLN A 104 -9.61 4.05 0.84
CA GLN A 104 -8.97 3.13 -0.10
C GLN A 104 -9.09 1.67 0.33
N ALA A 105 -8.99 1.38 1.64
CA ALA A 105 -9.17 0.04 2.19
C ALA A 105 -10.59 -0.49 2.00
N LEU A 106 -11.58 0.37 2.24
CA LEU A 106 -13.00 0.06 2.04
C LEU A 106 -13.31 -0.14 0.56
N ASN A 107 -12.78 0.73 -0.32
CA ASN A 107 -12.94 0.59 -1.76
C ASN A 107 -12.32 -0.73 -2.27
N ALA A 108 -11.11 -1.07 -1.81
CA ALA A 108 -10.46 -2.35 -2.08
C ALA A 108 -11.28 -3.57 -1.63
N SER A 109 -11.89 -3.49 -0.45
CA SER A 109 -12.73 -4.58 0.11
C SER A 109 -14.06 -4.75 -0.61
N SER A 110 -14.63 -3.66 -1.15
CA SER A 110 -15.86 -3.69 -1.94
C SER A 110 -15.68 -4.39 -3.30
N ILE A 111 -14.49 -4.24 -3.91
CA ILE A 111 -14.13 -4.91 -5.17
C ILE A 111 -13.98 -6.43 -4.93
N ALA A 112 -13.48 -6.84 -3.76
CA ALA A 112 -13.29 -8.25 -3.42
C ALA A 112 -14.61 -9.02 -3.15
N HIS A 113 -15.72 -8.34 -2.86
CA HIS A 113 -17.04 -8.97 -2.63
C HIS A 113 -18.00 -8.84 -3.83
N GLY A 114 -17.57 -8.18 -4.92
CA GLY A 114 -18.40 -7.89 -6.10
C GLY A 114 -18.15 -8.79 -7.31
N SER A 115 -17.57 -9.99 -7.13
CA SER A 115 -17.28 -10.95 -8.21
C SER A 115 -17.75 -12.35 -7.85
#